data_AF-A0A5M9QSV8-F1
#
_entry.id   AF-A0A5M9QSV8-F1
#
_cell.length_a   1.000
_cell.length_b   1.000
_cell.length_c   1.000
_cell.angle_alpha   90.00
_cell.angle_beta   90.00
_cell.angle_gamma   90.00
#
_symmetry.space_group_name_H-M   'P 1'
#
loop_
_entity.id
_entity.type
_entity.pdbx_description
1 polymer ?
#
loop_
_entity_poly.entity_id
_entity_poly.type
_entity_poly.pdbx_seq_one_letter_code
_entity_poly.pdbx_strand_id
1 'polypeptide(L)'
;MKNWNIWYLAGILAVIYFGNSMIESVNAAINKNTDTLMKLRAEAQAIGTQLQSDEKEKALFYKLQKNQDVWAGTGCAQCHSTLDNALPLRKISVSEAIQIVRNGNERTRAGGMPTYAARASRDKNSITDADLKVRLDTLYTKEFFLDYAQAKDAPAGSR
;
A
#
# COMPACT_ATOMS: atom_id res chain seq x y z
N MET A 1 51.80 40.92 49.23
CA MET A 1 51.15 39.75 48.61
C MET A 1 49.64 39.73 48.93
N LYS A 2 48.82 40.68 48.42
CA LYS A 2 47.37 40.71 48.70
C LYS A 2 46.48 40.63 47.45
N ASN A 3 47.04 40.76 46.24
CA ASN A 3 46.24 40.82 45.00
C ASN A 3 46.26 39.51 44.20
N TRP A 4 47.16 38.58 44.52
CA TRP A 4 47.34 37.33 43.77
C TRP A 4 46.13 36.38 43.89
N ASN A 5 45.53 36.28 45.08
CA ASN A 5 44.36 35.43 45.32
C ASN A 5 43.10 35.94 44.61
N ILE A 6 42.98 37.26 44.43
CA ILE A 6 41.83 37.88 43.75
C ILE A 6 41.89 37.58 42.24
N TRP A 7 43.07 37.67 41.63
CA TRP A 7 43.25 37.32 40.21
C TRP A 7 43.05 35.82 39.95
N TYR A 8 43.44 34.94 40.89
CA TYR A 8 43.15 33.51 40.81
C TYR A 8 41.64 33.21 40.88
N LEU A 9 40.93 33.83 41.83
CA LEU A 9 39.47 33.70 41.95
C LEU A 9 38.74 34.25 40.72
N ALA A 10 39.17 35.39 40.19
CA ALA A 10 38.62 35.97 38.97
C ALA A 10 38.84 35.05 37.75
N GLY A 11 40.03 34.43 37.64
CA GLY A 11 40.32 33.46 36.59
C GLY A 11 39.45 32.20 36.68
N ILE A 12 39.23 31.66 37.87
CA ILE A 12 38.37 30.49 38.08
C ILE A 12 36.91 30.82 37.73
N LEU A 13 36.40 31.97 38.16
CA LEU A 13 35.03 32.41 37.84
C LEU A 13 34.84 32.64 36.34
N ALA A 14 35.84 33.18 35.65
CA ALA A 14 35.80 33.32 34.20
C ALA A 14 35.73 31.96 33.50
N VAL A 15 36.54 30.98 33.91
CA VAL A 15 36.50 29.62 33.34
C VAL A 15 35.14 28.95 33.58
N ILE A 16 34.54 29.11 34.76
CA ILE A 16 33.20 28.57 35.06
C ILE A 16 32.13 29.24 34.18
N TYR A 17 32.18 30.57 34.04
CA TYR A 17 31.22 31.32 33.24
C TYR A 17 31.29 30.95 31.75
N PHE A 18 32.49 30.95 31.17
CA PHE A 18 32.70 30.56 29.78
C PHE A 18 32.41 29.07 29.54
N GLY A 19 32.76 28.20 30.50
CA GLY A 19 32.44 26.78 30.46
C GLY A 19 30.93 26.51 30.44
N ASN A 20 30.17 27.18 31.32
CA ASN A 20 28.71 27.06 31.34
C ASN A 20 28.07 27.60 30.05
N SER A 21 28.54 28.73 29.52
CA SER A 21 28.04 29.28 28.26
C SER A 21 28.34 28.35 27.06
N MET A 22 29.52 27.72 27.03
CA MET A 22 29.83 26.72 26.01
C MET A 22 28.94 25.48 26.12
N ILE A 23 28.68 24.98 27.34
CA ILE A 23 27.79 23.82 27.55
C ILE A 23 26.36 24.14 27.10
N GLU A 24 25.86 25.33 27.40
CA GLU A 24 24.54 25.78 26.94
C GLU A 24 24.47 25.86 25.41
N SER A 25 25.50 26.40 24.75
CA SER A 25 25.53 26.47 23.28
C SER A 25 25.62 25.09 22.62
N VAL A 26 26.37 24.15 23.21
CA VAL A 26 26.46 22.77 22.74
C VAL A 26 25.14 22.03 22.93
N ASN A 27 24.49 22.18 24.09
CA ASN A 27 23.16 21.60 24.34
C ASN A 27 22.10 22.18 23.40
N ALA A 28 22.13 23.49 23.13
CA ALA A 28 21.25 24.12 22.15
C ALA A 28 21.50 23.59 20.73
N ALA A 29 22.76 23.38 20.34
CA ALA A 29 23.11 22.80 19.05
C ALA A 29 22.67 21.33 18.95
N ILE A 30 22.82 20.54 20.01
CA ILE A 30 22.35 19.16 20.09
C ILE A 30 20.83 19.10 19.97
N ASN A 31 20.10 19.90 20.76
CA ASN A 31 18.64 19.95 20.72
C ASN A 31 18.11 20.37 19.35
N LYS A 32 18.75 21.37 18.72
CA LYS A 32 18.41 21.79 17.36
C LYS A 32 18.66 20.68 16.34
N ASN A 33 19.75 19.93 16.49
CA ASN A 33 20.05 18.80 15.60
C ASN A 33 19.12 17.60 15.83
N THR A 34 18.68 17.34 17.07
CA THR A 34 17.68 16.29 17.32
C THR A 34 16.31 16.67 16.76
N ASP A 35 15.91 17.93 16.88
CA ASP A 35 14.63 18.41 16.33
C ASP A 35 14.62 18.36 14.79
N THR A 36 15.73 18.72 14.15
CA THR A 36 15.84 18.60 12.68
C THR A 36 15.82 17.15 12.23
N LEU A 37 16.48 16.23 12.95
CA LEU A 37 16.41 14.80 12.66
C LEU A 37 15.00 14.23 12.86
N MET A 38 14.29 14.63 13.93
CA MET A 38 12.89 14.22 14.13
C MET A 38 11.98 14.73 13.02
N LYS A 39 12.17 15.98 12.59
CA LYS A 39 11.42 16.56 11.47
C LYS A 39 11.69 15.82 10.16
N LEU A 40 12.96 15.56 9.83
CA LEU A 40 13.36 14.79 8.64
C LEU A 40 12.78 13.37 8.66
N ARG A 41 12.76 12.71 9.83
CA ARG A 41 12.14 11.39 9.99
C ARG A 41 10.62 11.45 9.76
N ALA A 42 9.94 12.45 10.28
CA ALA A 42 8.51 12.64 10.07
C ALA A 42 8.18 12.94 8.59
N GLU A 43 8.97 13.79 7.94
CA GLU A 43 8.84 14.07 6.50
C GLU A 43 9.09 12.82 5.65
N ALA A 44 10.13 12.03 5.95
CA ALA A 44 10.40 10.77 5.26
C ALA A 44 9.28 9.74 5.48
N GLN A 45 8.72 9.65 6.68
CA GLN A 45 7.57 8.79 6.97
C GLN A 45 6.33 9.24 6.20
N ALA A 46 6.05 10.54 6.16
CA ALA A 46 4.93 11.10 5.42
C ALA A 46 5.06 10.81 3.91
N ILE A 47 6.26 11.04 3.34
CA ILE A 47 6.57 10.71 1.94
C ILE A 47 6.40 9.20 1.69
N GLY A 48 6.90 8.36 2.59
CA GLY A 48 6.74 6.90 2.51
C GLY A 48 5.28 6.46 2.51
N THR A 49 4.44 7.07 3.36
CA THR A 49 3.00 6.78 3.38
C THR A 49 2.28 7.24 2.13
N GLN A 50 2.67 8.39 1.54
CA GLN A 50 2.10 8.90 0.30
C GLN A 50 2.48 7.99 -0.89
N LEU A 51 3.75 7.58 -0.99
CA LEU A 51 4.17 6.66 -2.04
C LEU A 51 3.42 5.32 -1.96
N GLN A 52 3.24 4.78 -0.76
CA GLN A 52 2.46 3.56 -0.57
C GLN A 52 0.96 3.73 -0.89
N SER A 53 0.36 4.90 -0.60
CA SER A 53 -1.02 5.15 -0.99
C SER A 53 -1.17 5.22 -2.51
N ASP A 54 -0.25 5.89 -3.18
CA ASP A 54 -0.24 6.04 -4.63
C ASP A 54 -0.06 4.69 -5.34
N GLU A 55 0.80 3.81 -4.81
CA GLU A 55 0.99 2.46 -5.34
C GLU A 55 -0.26 1.59 -5.15
N LYS A 56 -0.91 1.66 -3.98
CA LYS A 56 -2.17 0.94 -3.73
C LYS A 56 -3.28 1.42 -4.65
N GLU A 57 -3.39 2.74 -4.84
CA GLU A 57 -4.38 3.34 -5.72
C GLU A 57 -4.14 2.93 -7.18
N LYS A 58 -2.90 2.98 -7.66
CA LYS A 58 -2.53 2.47 -9.01
C LYS A 58 -2.88 1.00 -9.17
N ALA A 59 -2.60 0.16 -8.18
CA ALA A 59 -2.94 -1.27 -8.23
C ALA A 59 -4.46 -1.50 -8.30
N LEU A 60 -5.24 -0.71 -7.57
CA LEU A 60 -6.71 -0.75 -7.62
C LEU A 60 -7.27 -0.30 -8.97
N PHE A 61 -6.75 0.79 -9.53
CA PHE A 61 -7.11 1.25 -10.87
C PHE A 61 -6.76 0.22 -11.94
N TYR A 62 -5.57 -0.37 -11.86
CA TYR A 62 -5.14 -1.38 -12.82
C TYR A 62 -5.96 -2.67 -12.73
N LYS A 63 -6.31 -3.10 -11.51
CA LYS A 63 -7.28 -4.19 -11.28
C LYS A 63 -8.63 -3.89 -11.94
N LEU A 64 -9.14 -2.67 -11.77
CA LEU A 64 -10.41 -2.24 -12.34
C LEU A 64 -10.37 -2.27 -13.87
N GLN A 65 -9.36 -1.64 -14.45
CA GLN A 65 -9.16 -1.57 -15.90
C GLN A 65 -9.13 -2.97 -16.51
N LYS A 66 -8.35 -3.89 -15.92
CA LYS A 66 -8.28 -5.26 -16.41
C LYS A 66 -9.61 -6.02 -16.30
N ASN A 67 -10.37 -5.83 -15.23
CA ASN A 67 -11.70 -6.43 -15.13
C ASN A 67 -12.63 -5.87 -16.22
N GLN A 68 -12.56 -4.57 -16.51
CA GLN A 68 -13.33 -3.97 -17.59
C GLN A 68 -12.95 -4.58 -18.94
N ASP A 69 -11.65 -4.75 -19.22
CA ASP A 69 -11.16 -5.34 -20.47
C ASP A 69 -11.57 -6.81 -20.61
N VAL A 70 -11.33 -7.62 -19.57
CA VAL A 70 -11.59 -9.07 -19.58
C VAL A 70 -13.09 -9.37 -19.66
N TRP A 71 -13.93 -8.57 -19.01
CA TRP A 71 -15.38 -8.81 -18.97
C TRP A 71 -16.16 -8.03 -20.01
N ALA A 72 -15.50 -7.18 -20.82
CA ALA A 72 -16.12 -6.42 -21.89
C ALA A 72 -17.01 -7.30 -22.78
N GLY A 73 -18.24 -6.83 -23.03
CA GLY A 73 -19.23 -7.52 -23.85
C GLY A 73 -19.91 -8.73 -23.21
N THR A 74 -19.62 -9.05 -21.94
CA THR A 74 -20.27 -10.15 -21.20
C THR A 74 -21.23 -9.61 -20.13
N GLY A 75 -22.16 -10.45 -19.66
CA GLY A 75 -22.99 -10.10 -18.51
C GLY A 75 -22.18 -9.88 -17.22
N CYS A 76 -20.96 -10.40 -17.13
CA CYS A 76 -20.08 -10.23 -15.96
C CYS A 76 -19.66 -8.77 -15.74
N ALA A 77 -19.58 -7.97 -16.82
CA ALA A 77 -19.21 -6.55 -16.73
C ALA A 77 -20.27 -5.70 -16.01
N GLN A 78 -21.51 -6.19 -15.86
CA GLN A 78 -22.55 -5.44 -15.15
C GLN A 78 -22.23 -5.26 -13.66
N CYS A 79 -21.51 -6.21 -13.08
CA CYS A 79 -21.13 -6.16 -11.67
C CYS A 79 -19.63 -5.94 -11.48
N HIS A 80 -18.77 -6.61 -12.26
CA HIS A 80 -17.33 -6.62 -12.04
C HIS A 80 -16.57 -5.40 -12.61
N SER A 81 -17.27 -4.35 -13.05
CA SER A 81 -16.69 -3.13 -13.63
C SER A 81 -16.52 -1.96 -12.64
N THR A 82 -16.76 -2.20 -11.35
CA THR A 82 -16.59 -1.22 -10.25
C THR A 82 -15.49 -1.66 -9.30
N LEU A 83 -14.86 -0.73 -8.57
CA LEU A 83 -13.77 -1.04 -7.64
C LEU A 83 -14.17 -2.06 -6.57
N ASP A 84 -15.37 -1.89 -6.02
CA ASP A 84 -15.91 -2.72 -4.94
C ASP A 84 -16.17 -4.16 -5.36
N ASN A 85 -16.62 -4.35 -6.60
CA ASN A 85 -17.03 -5.66 -7.12
C ASN A 85 -16.02 -6.26 -8.12
N ALA A 86 -14.96 -5.55 -8.51
CA ALA A 86 -13.92 -6.07 -9.37
C ALA A 86 -13.32 -7.34 -8.72
N LEU A 87 -13.19 -8.40 -9.52
CA LEU A 87 -12.70 -9.67 -8.98
C LEU A 87 -11.27 -9.51 -8.47
N PRO A 88 -10.97 -10.01 -7.25
CA PRO A 88 -9.63 -9.95 -6.71
C PRO A 88 -8.67 -10.72 -7.60
N LEU A 89 -7.46 -10.19 -7.74
CA LEU A 89 -6.37 -10.81 -8.49
C LEU A 89 -5.74 -11.97 -7.68
N ARG A 90 -6.56 -12.89 -7.11
CA ARG A 90 -6.05 -13.91 -6.16
C ARG A 90 -6.75 -15.27 -6.14
N LYS A 91 -5.90 -16.32 -6.12
CA LYS A 91 -5.99 -17.72 -5.61
C LYS A 91 -7.38 -18.38 -5.53
N ILE A 92 -8.06 -18.49 -6.65
CA ILE A 92 -8.87 -19.68 -6.92
C ILE A 92 -8.40 -20.26 -8.25
N SER A 93 -8.46 -21.58 -8.39
CA SER A 93 -8.14 -22.21 -9.66
C SER A 93 -9.16 -21.76 -10.73
N VAL A 94 -8.75 -21.78 -12.01
CA VAL A 94 -9.69 -21.47 -13.09
C VAL A 94 -10.88 -22.43 -13.09
N SER A 95 -10.65 -23.71 -12.77
CA SER A 95 -11.73 -24.70 -12.61
C SER A 95 -12.69 -24.32 -11.49
N GLU A 96 -12.19 -23.91 -10.33
CA GLU A 96 -13.01 -23.43 -9.21
C GLU A 96 -13.81 -22.18 -9.58
N ALA A 97 -13.19 -21.21 -10.25
CA ALA A 97 -13.88 -20.01 -10.73
C ALA A 97 -15.01 -20.36 -11.72
N ILE A 98 -14.76 -21.30 -12.64
CA ILE A 98 -15.80 -21.81 -13.55
C ILE A 98 -16.95 -22.43 -12.74
N GLN A 99 -16.65 -23.27 -11.74
CA GLN A 99 -17.69 -23.88 -10.89
C GLN A 99 -18.55 -22.82 -10.19
N ILE A 100 -17.96 -21.73 -9.71
CA ILE A 100 -18.71 -20.61 -9.12
C ILE A 100 -19.61 -19.95 -10.16
N VAL A 101 -19.14 -19.73 -11.39
CA VAL A 101 -19.95 -19.13 -12.45
C VAL A 101 -21.12 -20.03 -12.87
N ARG A 102 -20.94 -21.36 -12.83
CA ARG A 102 -21.99 -22.33 -13.18
C ARG A 102 -23.01 -22.53 -12.06
N ASN A 103 -22.55 -22.69 -10.84
CA ASN A 103 -23.38 -23.18 -9.73
C ASN A 103 -23.59 -22.14 -8.63
N GLY A 104 -22.80 -21.06 -8.61
CA GLY A 104 -22.70 -20.17 -7.47
C GLY A 104 -22.09 -20.85 -6.24
N ASN A 105 -21.65 -20.04 -5.28
CA ASN A 105 -21.37 -20.48 -3.92
C ASN A 105 -22.22 -19.66 -2.94
N GLU A 106 -22.14 -19.96 -1.64
CA GLU A 106 -22.92 -19.27 -0.61
C GLU A 106 -22.75 -17.74 -0.70
N ARG A 107 -21.51 -17.27 -0.84
CA ARG A 107 -21.19 -15.84 -0.94
C ARG A 107 -21.73 -15.21 -2.21
N THR A 108 -21.55 -15.83 -3.37
CA THR A 108 -21.97 -15.23 -4.64
C THR A 108 -23.49 -15.24 -4.79
N ARG A 109 -24.18 -16.26 -4.28
CA ARG A 109 -25.64 -16.30 -4.23
C ARG A 109 -26.19 -15.23 -3.28
N ALA A 110 -25.61 -15.06 -2.09
CA ALA A 110 -25.99 -14.00 -1.17
C ALA A 110 -25.76 -12.59 -1.75
N GLY A 111 -24.72 -12.42 -2.58
CA GLY A 111 -24.45 -11.20 -3.32
C GLY A 111 -25.28 -10.99 -4.59
N GLY A 112 -26.22 -11.89 -4.91
CA GLY A 112 -27.09 -11.78 -6.08
C GLY A 112 -26.44 -12.11 -7.42
N MET A 113 -25.31 -12.84 -7.44
CA MET A 113 -24.67 -13.27 -8.67
C MET A 113 -25.55 -14.30 -9.40
N PRO A 114 -25.95 -14.05 -10.67
CA PRO A 114 -26.67 -15.04 -11.45
C PRO A 114 -25.76 -16.19 -11.86
N THR A 115 -26.34 -17.36 -12.14
CA THR A 115 -25.64 -18.48 -12.77
C THR A 115 -25.56 -18.28 -14.28
N TYR A 116 -24.46 -18.70 -14.90
CA TYR A 116 -24.26 -18.57 -16.35
C TYR A 116 -24.25 -19.94 -17.02
N ALA A 117 -25.01 -20.08 -18.11
CA ALA A 117 -25.05 -21.32 -18.88
C ALA A 117 -23.78 -21.51 -19.74
N ALA A 118 -23.28 -22.74 -19.82
CA ALA A 118 -22.10 -23.13 -20.60
C ALA A 118 -22.41 -23.32 -22.09
N ARG A 119 -22.99 -22.31 -22.74
CA ARG A 119 -23.37 -22.36 -24.16
C ARG A 119 -23.04 -21.07 -24.89
N ALA A 120 -22.83 -21.16 -26.20
CA ALA A 120 -22.76 -20.00 -27.08
C ALA A 120 -24.18 -19.50 -27.34
N SER A 121 -24.54 -18.34 -26.79
CA SER A 121 -25.86 -17.72 -26.96
C SER A 121 -25.76 -16.20 -26.94
N ARG A 122 -26.79 -15.52 -27.43
CA ARG A 122 -26.95 -14.06 -27.28
C ARG A 122 -27.45 -13.64 -25.89
N ASP A 123 -27.82 -14.61 -25.07
CA ASP A 123 -28.21 -14.38 -23.69
C ASP A 123 -27.02 -13.83 -22.87
N LYS A 124 -27.25 -12.73 -22.17
CA LYS A 124 -26.26 -12.07 -21.31
C LYS A 124 -25.75 -12.98 -20.17
N ASN A 125 -26.53 -13.99 -19.79
CA ASN A 125 -26.19 -14.98 -18.77
C ASN A 125 -25.63 -16.27 -19.39
N SER A 126 -24.93 -16.16 -20.53
CA SER A 126 -24.35 -17.28 -21.25
C SER A 126 -22.90 -17.00 -21.62
N ILE A 127 -22.01 -17.94 -21.31
CA ILE A 127 -20.60 -17.91 -21.71
C ILE A 127 -20.09 -19.35 -21.77
N THR A 128 -19.35 -19.74 -22.81
CA THR A 128 -18.80 -21.10 -22.91
C THR A 128 -17.67 -21.29 -21.88
N ASP A 129 -17.41 -22.53 -21.48
CA ASP A 129 -16.28 -22.81 -20.57
C ASP A 129 -14.93 -22.43 -21.21
N ALA A 130 -14.81 -22.56 -22.53
CA ALA A 130 -13.62 -22.15 -23.28
C ALA A 130 -13.39 -20.64 -23.21
N ASP A 131 -14.41 -19.82 -23.50
CA ASP A 131 -14.29 -18.36 -23.43
C ASP A 131 -14.08 -17.88 -21.99
N LEU A 132 -14.83 -18.47 -21.04
CA LEU A 132 -14.67 -18.17 -19.62
C LEU A 132 -13.26 -18.52 -19.12
N LYS A 133 -12.70 -19.66 -19.54
CA LYS A 133 -11.34 -20.06 -19.21
C LYS A 133 -10.31 -19.05 -19.71
N VAL A 134 -10.37 -18.66 -20.99
CA VAL A 134 -9.42 -17.69 -21.56
C VAL A 134 -9.46 -16.37 -20.78
N ARG A 135 -10.66 -15.87 -20.50
CA ARG A 135 -10.85 -14.64 -19.72
C ARG A 135 -10.29 -14.74 -18.30
N LEU A 136 -10.56 -15.85 -17.61
CA LEU A 136 -10.03 -16.09 -16.27
C LEU A 136 -8.50 -16.27 -16.25
N ASP A 137 -7.92 -16.95 -17.24
CA ASP A 137 -6.47 -17.07 -17.41
C ASP A 137 -5.84 -15.70 -17.63
N THR A 138 -6.45 -14.83 -18.44
CA THR A 138 -6.02 -13.44 -18.63
C THR A 138 -6.13 -12.66 -17.32
N LEU A 139 -7.23 -12.79 -16.57
CA LEU A 139 -7.42 -12.07 -15.32
C LEU A 139 -6.39 -12.47 -14.26
N TYR A 140 -6.07 -13.76 -14.15
CA TYR A 140 -5.22 -14.34 -13.09
C TYR A 140 -3.73 -14.48 -13.45
N THR A 141 -3.19 -13.65 -14.34
CA THR A 141 -1.75 -13.71 -14.69
C THR A 141 -0.82 -13.43 -13.50
N LYS A 142 0.33 -14.12 -13.45
CA LYS A 142 1.31 -14.10 -12.34
C LYS A 142 1.89 -12.73 -12.03
N GLU A 143 2.03 -11.86 -13.03
CA GLU A 143 2.58 -10.50 -12.89
C GLU A 143 1.81 -9.67 -11.85
N PHE A 144 0.49 -9.88 -11.78
CA PHE A 144 -0.41 -9.15 -10.89
C PHE A 144 -0.33 -9.62 -9.43
N PHE A 145 0.18 -10.83 -9.21
CA PHE A 145 0.38 -11.37 -7.88
C PHE A 145 1.61 -10.76 -7.21
N LEU A 146 2.64 -10.40 -7.97
CA LEU A 146 3.89 -9.87 -7.44
C LEU A 146 3.70 -8.45 -6.91
N ASP A 147 3.03 -7.57 -7.67
CA ASP A 147 2.79 -6.19 -7.25
C ASP A 147 1.86 -6.11 -6.04
N TYR A 148 0.82 -6.96 -5.96
CA TYR A 148 -0.12 -6.98 -4.84
C TYR A 148 0.42 -7.71 -3.60
N ALA A 149 1.27 -8.73 -3.77
CA ALA A 149 1.93 -9.41 -2.64
C ALA A 149 3.07 -8.56 -2.05
N GLN A 150 3.87 -7.89 -2.89
CA GLN A 150 4.90 -6.96 -2.41
C GLN A 150 4.29 -5.80 -1.62
N ALA A 151 3.12 -5.28 -2.01
CA ALA A 151 2.38 -4.28 -1.26
C ALA A 151 1.85 -4.76 0.11
N LYS A 152 1.77 -6.09 0.34
CA LYS A 152 1.39 -6.70 1.64
C LYS A 152 2.58 -7.13 2.48
N ASP A 153 3.68 -7.52 1.83
CA ASP A 153 4.86 -8.09 2.48
C ASP A 153 5.97 -7.04 2.74
N ALA A 154 5.79 -5.78 2.32
CA ALA A 154 6.61 -4.68 2.79
C ALA A 154 6.37 -4.48 4.30
N PRO A 155 7.34 -4.77 5.18
CA PRO A 155 7.19 -4.50 6.60
C PRO A 155 6.95 -3.00 6.78
N ALA A 156 5.93 -2.66 7.56
CA ALA A 156 5.77 -1.32 8.10
C ALA A 156 6.99 -0.99 8.96
N GLY A 157 8.01 -0.41 8.34
CA GLY A 157 9.29 -0.12 8.97
C GLY A 157 10.17 -1.36 9.11
N SER A 158 11.12 -1.51 8.20
CA SER A 158 12.38 -2.15 8.56
C SER A 158 13.54 -1.27 8.15
N ARG A 159 14.08 -0.60 9.18
CA ARG A 159 15.37 0.09 9.32
C ARG A 159 15.41 1.54 8.89
#